data_AF-A0A3C0SBM1-F1
#
_entry.id   AF-A0A3C0SBM1-F1
#
_cell.length_a   1.000
_cell.length_b   1.000
_cell.length_c   1.000
_cell.angle_alpha   90.00
_cell.angle_beta   90.00
_cell.angle_gamma   90.00
#
_symmetry.space_group_name_H-M   'P 1'
#
loop_
_entity.id
_entity.type
_entity.pdbx_description
1 polymer ?
#
loop_
_entity_poly.entity_id
_entity_poly.type
_entity_poly.pdbx_seq_one_letter_code
_entity_poly.pdbx_strand_id
1 'polypeptide(L)'
;MDSLTLFDKPKNPILFDAMRVRLASPEKIRSWSYGEVKKPETINYRTFKPERDGLFCAKIFGPVKDWECNCGKYKRMKHKGVVCEKCGVEVILSKVRRERMGHIELASPVAHIWFFKGLPSRIGHLLDISLKNLERVIYFENYVVIDPGDSELKPGQLLSEEEFREAEMEFPDTLKAMIGAEAIEEMLKSMDLDAESVRLKEESLTTKSVMNKRKYAKRLKIIEAFRKSGNRPEWMILKVVPVIPPELRPLVPLDGGRFATSDLNDLYRRVINRNNRLKRLQELKAPQIIIRNEKRMLQEAVAALFDNGRRGRTLRGTNKRPLKSLSDMLKGKQGRFRQNLLGKRVDYSGRSVIVVGPKLQFHQCGLPKKMALELFKPFIFNKLEEKGYATTIKTAKKMVEQERSEVWEVLEEVVKGHPILLNRAPTLHRLGIQAFEPVLIEGKAIQLHPLVCTAFNADFDGDQMAVHVPLSMEARVECKLLMLSSNNVLSPSNAKPIAVPSQDIVLGCYYMTKIRGGVLGEGKVFSCSKEVISAYDADELDLQARIMVRMEGELVQTTTGRVIMSEVMPDGLSFSHVNQLMDKKALSDLISQSFL
;
A
#
# COMPACT_ATOMS: atom_id res chain seq x y z
N MET A 1 15.61 24.41 2.46
CA MET A 1 14.48 23.75 1.77
C MET A 1 13.30 24.66 1.98
N ASP A 2 12.92 25.41 0.95
CA ASP A 2 11.84 26.38 1.03
C ASP A 2 10.50 25.66 1.18
N SER A 3 9.79 25.95 2.27
CA SER A 3 8.51 25.34 2.63
C SER A 3 7.33 25.75 1.72
N LEU A 4 7.57 26.68 0.79
CA LEU A 4 6.59 27.14 -0.20
C LEU A 4 6.25 26.07 -1.25
N THR A 5 7.11 25.07 -1.47
CA THR A 5 6.87 24.04 -2.50
C THR A 5 5.98 22.88 -2.05
N LEU A 6 5.48 22.86 -0.80
CA LEU A 6 4.69 21.72 -0.30
C LEU A 6 3.26 21.68 -0.85
N PHE A 7 2.73 22.84 -1.27
CA PHE A 7 1.36 22.99 -1.77
C PHE A 7 1.27 23.33 -3.26
N ASP A 8 2.41 23.47 -3.94
CA ASP A 8 2.42 23.60 -5.40
C ASP A 8 1.84 22.33 -6.01
N LYS A 9 0.72 22.48 -6.73
CA LYS A 9 0.21 21.41 -7.60
C LYS A 9 1.39 20.91 -8.45
N PRO A 10 1.60 19.58 -8.56
CA PRO A 10 2.72 19.06 -9.33
C PRO A 10 2.70 19.69 -10.71
N LYS A 11 3.78 20.40 -11.09
CA LYS A 11 3.90 21.01 -12.41
C LYS A 11 3.76 19.91 -13.45
N ASN A 12 2.64 19.92 -14.19
CA ASN A 12 2.19 18.92 -15.17
C ASN A 12 1.96 17.52 -14.57
N PRO A 13 0.82 17.25 -13.90
CA PRO A 13 0.44 15.88 -13.63
C PRO A 13 0.27 15.16 -14.97
N ILE A 14 0.90 14.00 -15.13
CA ILE A 14 0.63 13.13 -16.27
C ILE A 14 -0.81 12.62 -16.07
N LEU A 15 -1.76 13.31 -16.68
CA LEU A 15 -3.15 12.89 -16.72
C LEU A 15 -3.26 11.77 -17.77
N PHE A 16 -3.73 10.62 -17.33
CA PHE A 16 -4.02 9.48 -18.20
C PHE A 16 -5.33 8.85 -17.75
N ASP A 17 -6.16 8.44 -18.72
CA ASP A 17 -7.46 7.83 -18.44
C ASP A 17 -7.36 6.31 -18.29
N ALA A 18 -6.31 5.71 -18.85
CA ALA A 18 -6.13 4.27 -18.86
C ALA A 18 -4.65 3.85 -18.71
N MET A 19 -4.45 2.72 -18.05
CA MET A 19 -3.16 2.02 -17.99
C MET A 19 -3.21 0.74 -18.80
N ARG A 20 -2.15 0.50 -19.57
CA ARG A 20 -2.00 -0.72 -20.37
C ARG A 20 -0.69 -1.42 -20.04
N VAL A 21 -0.74 -2.75 -19.91
CA VAL A 21 0.44 -3.61 -19.71
C VAL A 21 0.68 -4.43 -20.97
N ARG A 22 1.93 -4.49 -21.44
CA ARG A 22 2.38 -5.26 -22.60
C ARG A 22 3.73 -5.91 -22.32
N LEU A 23 4.10 -6.92 -23.12
CA LEU A 23 5.45 -7.45 -23.11
C LEU A 23 6.42 -6.40 -23.66
N ALA A 24 7.60 -6.32 -23.06
CA ALA A 24 8.64 -5.41 -23.51
C ALA A 24 9.53 -6.13 -24.52
N SER A 25 9.59 -5.61 -25.75
CA SER A 25 10.57 -6.09 -26.73
C SER A 25 12.00 -5.71 -26.31
N PRO A 26 13.04 -6.41 -26.78
CA PRO A 26 14.43 -6.03 -26.51
C PRO A 26 14.75 -4.59 -26.93
N GLU A 27 14.23 -4.15 -28.08
CA GLU A 27 14.35 -2.77 -28.57
C GLU A 27 13.69 -1.78 -27.62
N LYS A 28 12.50 -2.12 -27.10
CA LYS A 28 11.81 -1.26 -26.13
C LYS A 28 12.59 -1.13 -24.83
N ILE A 29 13.18 -2.22 -24.34
CA ILE A 29 14.05 -2.20 -23.16
C ILE A 29 15.27 -1.28 -23.39
N ARG A 30 15.91 -1.35 -24.57
CA ARG A 30 17.01 -0.46 -24.93
C ARG A 30 16.56 1.00 -25.00
N SER A 31 15.35 1.28 -25.50
CA SER A 31 14.79 2.64 -25.56
C SER A 31 14.56 3.28 -24.18
N TRP A 32 14.33 2.48 -23.14
CA TRP A 32 14.21 2.98 -21.76
C TRP A 32 15.55 3.25 -21.11
N SER A 33 16.62 2.69 -21.67
CA SER A 33 17.93 2.71 -21.04
C SER A 33 18.74 3.93 -21.42
N TYR A 34 19.41 4.49 -20.42
CA TYR A 34 20.37 5.58 -20.59
C TYR A 34 21.82 5.07 -20.73
N GLY A 35 22.03 3.76 -20.71
CA GLY A 35 23.35 3.15 -20.88
C GLY A 35 23.44 1.71 -20.40
N GLU A 36 24.43 0.99 -20.94
CA GLU A 36 24.74 -0.39 -20.59
C GLU A 36 25.59 -0.46 -19.30
N VAL A 37 25.18 -1.29 -18.35
CA VAL A 37 25.96 -1.61 -17.15
C VAL A 37 26.86 -2.81 -17.46
N LYS A 38 28.16 -2.56 -17.55
CA LYS A 38 29.15 -3.58 -17.93
C LYS A 38 29.82 -4.23 -16.73
N LYS A 39 30.02 -3.48 -15.65
CA LYS A 39 30.80 -3.95 -14.51
C LYS A 39 29.94 -4.12 -13.25
N PRO A 40 30.27 -5.09 -12.38
CA PRO A 40 29.48 -5.39 -11.18
C PRO A 40 29.75 -4.41 -10.02
N GLU A 41 30.75 -3.54 -10.12
CA GLU A 41 31.13 -2.65 -9.02
C GLU A 41 30.05 -1.58 -8.78
N THR A 42 29.96 -1.14 -7.54
CA THR A 42 28.95 -0.16 -7.10
C THR A 42 29.60 1.20 -6.90
N ILE A 43 30.33 1.37 -5.80
CA ILE A 43 31.05 2.58 -5.43
C ILE A 43 32.49 2.24 -5.10
N ASN A 44 33.35 3.24 -5.24
CA ASN A 44 34.73 3.15 -4.82
C ASN A 44 34.84 3.14 -3.29
N TYR A 45 35.59 2.19 -2.73
CA TYR A 45 35.70 2.03 -1.27
C TYR A 45 36.44 3.17 -0.55
N ARG A 46 37.31 3.93 -1.25
CA ARG A 46 38.05 5.06 -0.66
C ARG A 46 37.31 6.39 -0.84
N THR A 47 36.81 6.64 -2.05
CA THR A 47 36.24 7.95 -2.41
C THR A 47 34.72 8.01 -2.27
N PHE A 48 34.07 6.86 -2.09
CA PHE A 48 32.60 6.69 -2.11
C PHE A 48 31.92 7.22 -3.38
N LYS A 49 32.71 7.50 -4.43
CA LYS A 49 32.18 7.92 -5.73
C LYS A 49 31.69 6.70 -6.51
N PRO A 50 30.63 6.85 -7.33
CA PRO A 50 30.16 5.77 -8.19
C PRO A 50 31.23 5.36 -9.20
N GLU A 51 31.37 4.05 -9.40
CA GLU A 51 32.30 3.48 -10.38
C GLU A 51 31.79 3.67 -11.82
N ARG A 52 32.75 3.76 -12.76
CA ARG A 52 32.44 3.91 -14.19
C ARG A 52 31.90 2.60 -14.76
N ASP A 53 30.80 2.69 -15.50
CA ASP A 53 30.06 1.56 -16.09
C ASP A 53 29.57 0.51 -15.07
N GLY A 54 29.57 0.86 -13.79
CA GLY A 54 29.07 0.05 -12.68
C GLY A 54 27.59 0.28 -12.37
N LEU A 55 27.09 -0.44 -11.36
CA LEU A 55 25.67 -0.44 -10.96
C LEU A 55 25.15 0.92 -10.45
N PHE A 56 26.03 1.85 -10.08
CA PHE A 56 25.65 3.18 -9.60
C PHE A 56 26.16 4.31 -10.51
N CYS A 57 26.70 3.97 -11.68
CA CYS A 57 27.41 4.87 -12.58
C CYS A 57 26.67 6.19 -12.82
N ALA A 58 27.35 7.30 -12.52
CA ALA A 58 26.77 8.64 -12.67
C ALA A 58 26.53 9.02 -14.15
N LYS A 59 27.26 8.42 -15.09
CA LYS A 59 27.06 8.64 -16.53
C LYS A 59 25.70 8.07 -16.99
N ILE A 60 25.35 6.87 -16.53
CA ILE A 60 24.13 6.16 -16.91
C ILE A 60 22.93 6.73 -16.17
N PHE A 61 23.03 6.82 -14.84
CA PHE A 61 21.86 7.13 -13.99
C PHE A 61 21.71 8.62 -13.68
N GLY A 62 22.72 9.45 -13.90
CA GLY A 62 22.73 10.89 -13.60
C GLY A 62 23.59 11.26 -12.38
N PRO A 63 23.70 12.57 -12.07
CA PRO A 63 24.62 13.10 -11.08
C PRO A 63 24.17 12.82 -9.63
N VAL A 64 25.13 12.60 -8.73
CA VAL A 64 24.87 12.32 -7.29
C VAL A 64 24.42 13.58 -6.54
N LYS A 65 24.90 14.76 -6.97
CA LYS A 65 24.56 16.06 -6.38
C LYS A 65 23.86 16.93 -7.42
N ASP A 66 22.97 17.80 -6.97
CA ASP A 66 22.25 18.72 -7.85
C ASP A 66 23.21 19.70 -8.53
N TRP A 67 23.08 19.82 -9.86
CA TRP A 67 23.86 20.77 -10.65
C TRP A 67 25.39 20.60 -10.54
N GLU A 68 25.86 19.39 -10.26
CA GLU A 68 27.29 19.08 -10.15
C GLU A 68 27.64 17.76 -10.84
N CYS A 69 28.66 17.79 -11.71
CA CYS A 69 29.20 16.57 -12.33
C CYS A 69 30.08 15.77 -11.36
N ASN A 70 30.26 14.46 -11.59
CA ASN A 70 30.97 13.57 -10.66
C ASN A 70 32.45 13.93 -10.39
N CYS A 71 33.13 14.59 -11.35
CA CYS A 71 34.51 15.03 -11.19
C CYS A 71 34.64 16.42 -10.55
N GLY A 72 33.54 17.19 -10.46
CA GLY A 72 33.54 18.55 -9.93
C GLY A 72 34.04 19.64 -10.89
N LYS A 73 34.35 19.34 -12.16
CA LYS A 73 34.75 20.35 -13.19
C LYS A 73 33.63 21.37 -13.40
N TYR A 74 32.41 20.90 -13.65
CA TYR A 74 31.23 21.72 -13.80
C TYR A 74 30.37 21.66 -12.53
N LYS A 75 30.10 22.83 -11.96
CA LYS A 75 29.29 23.05 -10.76
C LYS A 75 28.36 24.23 -10.95
N ARG A 76 27.25 24.23 -10.19
CA ARG A 76 26.21 25.27 -10.15
C ARG A 76 25.32 25.27 -11.41
N MET A 77 24.19 25.97 -11.29
CA MET A 77 23.12 25.98 -12.29
C MET A 77 23.53 26.58 -13.65
N LYS A 78 24.60 27.37 -13.71
CA LYS A 78 25.12 27.98 -14.96
C LYS A 78 25.49 26.96 -16.05
N HIS A 79 25.82 25.72 -15.67
CA HIS A 79 26.19 24.65 -16.60
C HIS A 79 25.07 23.64 -16.80
N LYS A 80 23.81 24.03 -16.55
CA LYS A 80 22.62 23.18 -16.74
C LYS A 80 22.61 22.57 -18.16
N GLY A 81 22.48 21.25 -18.23
CA GLY A 81 22.43 20.50 -19.49
C GLY A 81 23.78 20.24 -20.16
N VAL A 82 24.89 20.75 -19.62
CA VAL A 82 26.23 20.47 -20.16
C VAL A 82 26.67 19.07 -19.74
N VAL A 83 27.14 18.27 -20.70
CA VAL A 83 27.76 16.96 -20.45
C VAL A 83 29.25 17.15 -20.22
N CYS A 84 29.76 16.65 -19.10
CA CYS A 84 31.17 16.81 -18.77
C CYS A 84 32.08 15.95 -19.65
N GLU A 85 33.06 16.54 -20.33
CA GLU A 85 34.04 15.81 -21.15
C GLU A 85 34.89 14.81 -20.33
N LYS A 86 35.22 15.13 -19.08
CA LYS A 86 36.08 14.29 -18.24
C LYS A 86 35.37 13.04 -17.71
N CYS A 87 34.13 13.17 -17.24
CA CYS A 87 33.40 12.07 -16.60
C CYS A 87 32.16 11.60 -17.37
N GLY A 88 31.75 12.28 -18.44
CA GLY A 88 30.55 11.98 -19.22
C GLY A 88 29.24 12.22 -18.49
N VAL A 89 29.26 12.86 -17.31
CA VAL A 89 28.07 13.10 -16.49
C VAL A 89 27.41 14.42 -16.89
N GLU A 90 26.11 14.36 -17.15
CA GLU A 90 25.26 15.50 -17.43
C GLU A 90 24.95 16.30 -16.15
N VAL A 91 25.04 17.63 -16.22
CA VAL A 91 24.79 18.53 -15.09
C VAL A 91 23.29 18.86 -15.00
N ILE A 92 22.60 18.10 -14.16
CA ILE A 92 21.14 18.16 -13.93
C ILE A 92 20.81 17.89 -12.45
N LEU A 93 19.53 17.87 -12.10
CA LEU A 93 19.06 17.49 -10.77
C LEU A 93 19.31 16.01 -10.50
N SER A 94 19.73 15.67 -9.27
CA SER A 94 19.97 14.30 -8.83
C SER A 94 18.70 13.44 -8.81
N LYS A 95 17.51 14.06 -8.73
CA LYS A 95 16.19 13.37 -8.76
C LYS A 95 16.05 12.41 -9.94
N VAL A 96 16.68 12.69 -11.09
CA VAL A 96 16.62 11.80 -12.27
C VAL A 96 17.19 10.41 -12.00
N ARG A 97 18.06 10.24 -10.98
CA ARG A 97 18.61 8.94 -10.57
C ARG A 97 17.56 7.97 -10.04
N ARG A 98 16.35 8.46 -9.77
CA ARG A 98 15.18 7.65 -9.41
C ARG A 98 14.36 7.20 -10.62
N GLU A 99 14.57 7.80 -11.77
CA GLU A 99 13.76 7.62 -12.99
C GLU A 99 14.56 6.93 -14.11
N ARG A 100 15.84 7.27 -14.29
CA ARG A 100 16.70 6.71 -15.36
C ARG A 100 17.01 5.24 -15.13
N MET A 101 16.73 4.40 -16.13
CA MET A 101 17.04 2.97 -16.12
C MET A 101 18.34 2.66 -16.87
N GLY A 102 19.00 1.57 -16.48
CA GLY A 102 20.12 0.97 -17.22
C GLY A 102 19.67 -0.31 -17.92
N HIS A 103 20.57 -0.95 -18.67
CA HIS A 103 20.35 -2.32 -19.17
C HIS A 103 21.63 -3.14 -19.10
N ILE A 104 21.47 -4.47 -19.17
CA ILE A 104 22.56 -5.44 -19.31
C ILE A 104 22.29 -6.23 -20.60
N GLU A 105 23.26 -6.21 -21.52
CA GLU A 105 23.23 -7.03 -22.73
C GLU A 105 23.71 -8.45 -22.40
N LEU A 106 22.82 -9.44 -22.51
CA LEU A 106 23.15 -10.82 -22.18
C LEU A 106 23.97 -11.46 -23.30
N ALA A 107 24.95 -12.27 -22.91
CA ALA A 107 25.81 -13.01 -23.84
C ALA A 107 25.11 -14.21 -24.48
N SER A 108 24.04 -14.70 -23.86
CA SER A 108 23.17 -15.75 -24.38
C SER A 108 21.72 -15.46 -23.95
N PRO A 109 20.72 -15.71 -24.81
CA PRO A 109 19.31 -15.57 -24.47
C PRO A 109 18.93 -16.37 -23.22
N VAL A 110 18.01 -15.83 -22.43
CA VAL A 110 17.57 -16.42 -21.15
C VAL A 110 16.04 -16.46 -21.10
N ALA A 111 15.47 -17.61 -20.82
CA ALA A 111 14.02 -17.76 -20.69
C ALA A 111 13.51 -17.04 -19.43
N HIS A 112 12.49 -16.19 -19.58
CA HIS A 112 11.94 -15.46 -18.44
C HIS A 112 11.14 -16.42 -17.52
N ILE A 113 11.54 -16.48 -16.24
CA ILE A 113 11.00 -17.43 -15.24
C ILE A 113 9.47 -17.43 -15.12
N TRP A 114 8.84 -16.26 -15.19
CA TRP A 114 7.37 -16.17 -15.12
C TRP A 114 6.64 -16.90 -16.25
N PHE A 115 7.19 -16.97 -17.47
CA PHE A 115 6.47 -17.50 -18.62
C PHE A 115 6.61 -19.01 -18.78
N PHE A 116 7.74 -19.60 -18.36
CA PHE A 116 7.88 -21.06 -18.37
C PHE A 116 7.46 -21.72 -17.06
N LYS A 117 7.81 -21.17 -15.88
CA LYS A 117 7.41 -21.74 -14.56
C LYS A 117 6.10 -21.17 -14.01
N GLY A 118 5.50 -20.17 -14.65
CA GLY A 118 4.15 -19.71 -14.28
C GLY A 118 3.13 -20.82 -14.50
N LEU A 119 2.15 -20.93 -13.62
CA LEU A 119 1.03 -21.85 -13.80
C LEU A 119 -0.18 -21.05 -14.28
N PRO A 120 -0.73 -21.32 -15.48
CA PRO A 120 -0.24 -22.27 -16.50
C PRO A 120 0.98 -21.74 -17.28
N SER A 121 1.84 -22.65 -17.77
CA SER A 121 3.08 -22.31 -18.50
C SER A 121 2.74 -21.77 -19.89
N ARG A 122 3.08 -20.52 -20.17
CA ARG A 122 2.74 -19.88 -21.45
C ARG A 122 3.58 -20.46 -22.58
N ILE A 123 4.89 -20.61 -22.35
CA ILE A 123 5.81 -21.23 -23.32
C ILE A 123 5.46 -22.70 -23.54
N GLY A 124 5.20 -23.46 -22.47
CA GLY A 124 4.84 -24.88 -22.58
C GLY A 124 3.54 -25.09 -23.37
N HIS A 125 2.52 -24.27 -23.14
CA HIS A 125 1.28 -24.36 -23.92
C HIS A 125 1.46 -23.94 -25.38
N LEU A 126 2.29 -22.93 -25.68
CA LEU A 126 2.52 -22.53 -27.07
C LEU A 126 3.20 -23.64 -27.87
N LEU A 127 4.28 -24.21 -27.34
CA LEU A 127 5.09 -25.25 -27.99
C LEU A 127 4.49 -26.66 -27.87
N ASP A 128 3.40 -26.83 -27.11
CA ASP A 128 2.83 -28.11 -26.72
C ASP A 128 3.80 -29.08 -25.98
N ILE A 129 4.75 -28.51 -25.25
CA ILE A 129 5.75 -29.25 -24.47
C ILE A 129 5.36 -29.22 -22.99
N SER A 130 5.49 -30.37 -22.32
CA SER A 130 5.25 -30.45 -20.87
C SER A 130 6.24 -29.56 -20.09
N LEU A 131 5.82 -29.02 -18.95
CA LEU A 131 6.68 -28.15 -18.13
C LEU A 131 8.01 -28.83 -17.75
N LYS A 132 7.97 -30.13 -17.42
CA LYS A 132 9.18 -30.90 -17.05
C LYS A 132 10.15 -30.97 -18.23
N ASN A 133 9.65 -31.28 -19.42
CA ASN A 133 10.46 -31.37 -20.63
C ASN A 133 11.03 -30.00 -21.02
N LEU A 134 10.23 -28.94 -20.89
CA LEU A 134 10.68 -27.58 -21.15
C LEU A 134 11.84 -27.18 -20.21
N GLU A 135 11.80 -27.58 -18.94
CA GLU A 135 12.89 -27.36 -17.99
C GLU A 135 14.16 -28.12 -18.37
N ARG A 136 14.04 -29.37 -18.79
CA ARG A 136 15.18 -30.18 -19.26
C ARG A 136 15.90 -29.51 -20.42
N VAL A 137 15.17 -28.94 -21.37
CA VAL A 137 15.76 -28.20 -22.49
C VAL A 137 16.42 -26.90 -22.02
N ILE A 138 15.72 -26.08 -21.23
CA ILE A 138 16.23 -24.76 -20.77
C ILE A 138 17.48 -24.91 -19.89
N TYR A 139 17.58 -25.95 -19.06
CA TYR A 139 18.70 -26.18 -18.15
C TYR A 139 19.81 -27.08 -18.73
N PHE A 140 19.80 -27.30 -20.04
CA PHE A 140 20.83 -28.02 -20.78
C PHE A 140 20.96 -29.51 -20.42
N GLU A 141 19.83 -30.20 -20.16
CA GLU A 141 19.79 -31.66 -19.94
C GLU A 141 19.49 -32.43 -21.24
N ASN A 142 18.56 -31.94 -22.07
CA ASN A 142 18.14 -32.60 -23.32
C ASN A 142 18.11 -31.62 -24.49
N TYR A 143 18.39 -32.12 -25.68
CA TYR A 143 18.17 -31.38 -26.93
C TYR A 143 16.70 -31.44 -27.32
N VAL A 144 16.26 -30.48 -28.12
CA VAL A 144 14.95 -30.47 -28.77
C VAL A 144 15.13 -30.35 -30.27
N VAL A 145 14.42 -31.20 -31.01
CA VAL A 145 14.40 -31.17 -32.48
C VAL A 145 13.64 -29.93 -32.93
N ILE A 146 14.31 -29.05 -33.69
CA ILE A 146 13.69 -27.86 -34.29
C ILE A 146 13.20 -28.21 -35.69
N ASP A 147 14.08 -28.81 -36.48
CA ASP A 147 13.79 -29.29 -37.83
C ASP A 147 14.25 -30.74 -37.94
N PRO A 148 13.33 -31.69 -38.19
CA PRO A 148 13.67 -33.10 -38.32
C PRO A 148 14.41 -33.45 -39.62
N GLY A 149 14.37 -32.59 -40.65
CA GLY A 149 14.94 -32.89 -41.96
C GLY A 149 14.38 -34.19 -42.53
N ASP A 150 15.27 -35.10 -42.96
CA ASP A 150 14.94 -36.41 -43.53
C ASP A 150 14.81 -37.53 -42.47
N SER A 151 14.96 -37.21 -41.18
CA SER A 151 14.85 -38.20 -40.11
C SER A 151 13.40 -38.53 -39.77
N GLU A 152 13.18 -39.68 -39.12
CA GLU A 152 11.85 -40.08 -38.60
C GLU A 152 11.42 -39.29 -37.34
N LEU A 153 12.26 -38.35 -36.88
CA LEU A 153 12.03 -37.58 -35.66
C LEU A 153 10.92 -36.53 -35.85
N LYS A 154 10.30 -36.12 -34.74
CA LYS A 154 9.24 -35.10 -34.75
C LYS A 154 9.73 -33.75 -34.24
N PRO A 155 9.28 -32.62 -34.80
CA PRO A 155 9.54 -31.30 -34.22
C PRO A 155 9.05 -31.25 -32.76
N GLY A 156 9.90 -30.75 -31.86
CA GLY A 156 9.61 -30.71 -30.42
C GLY A 156 9.88 -32.02 -29.66
N GLN A 157 10.35 -33.07 -30.34
CA GLN A 157 10.84 -34.29 -29.69
C GLN A 157 12.13 -33.97 -28.92
N LEU A 158 12.25 -34.56 -27.71
CA LEU A 158 13.45 -34.42 -26.89
C LEU A 158 14.41 -35.55 -27.20
N LEU A 159 15.69 -35.22 -27.31
CA LEU A 159 16.78 -36.19 -27.47
C LEU A 159 17.73 -36.08 -26.27
N SER A 160 18.19 -37.22 -25.76
CA SER A 160 19.34 -37.30 -24.86
C SER A 160 20.62 -36.93 -25.61
N GLU A 161 21.74 -36.78 -24.88
CA GLU A 161 23.02 -36.49 -25.53
C GLU A 161 23.51 -37.65 -26.40
N GLU A 162 23.20 -38.89 -26.04
CA GLU A 162 23.54 -40.09 -26.81
C GLU A 162 22.68 -40.17 -28.07
N GLU A 163 21.36 -40.08 -27.93
CA GLU A 163 20.41 -40.08 -29.06
C GLU A 163 20.68 -38.94 -30.04
N PHE A 164 21.06 -37.76 -29.55
CA PHE A 164 21.43 -36.64 -30.42
C PHE A 164 22.69 -36.94 -31.22
N ARG A 165 23.71 -37.57 -30.61
CA ARG A 165 24.94 -37.93 -31.33
C ARG A 165 24.69 -39.01 -32.38
N GLU A 166 23.86 -40.01 -32.07
CA GLU A 166 23.45 -41.04 -33.02
C GLU A 166 22.72 -40.42 -34.20
N ALA A 167 21.72 -39.58 -33.94
CA ALA A 167 20.95 -38.91 -34.98
C ALA A 167 21.78 -37.91 -35.81
N GLU A 168 22.76 -37.23 -35.19
CA GLU A 168 23.71 -36.35 -35.89
C GLU A 168 24.71 -37.15 -36.75
N MET A 169 25.07 -38.37 -36.36
CA MET A 169 25.90 -39.26 -37.20
C MET A 169 25.13 -39.81 -38.40
N GLU A 170 23.85 -40.16 -38.20
CA GLU A 170 22.99 -40.66 -39.28
C GLU A 170 22.55 -39.56 -40.25
N PHE A 171 22.32 -38.35 -39.75
CA PHE A 171 21.78 -37.22 -40.53
C PHE A 171 22.57 -35.91 -40.28
N PRO A 172 23.83 -35.78 -40.76
CA PRO A 172 24.73 -34.70 -40.37
C PRO A 172 24.30 -33.30 -40.82
N ASP A 173 23.65 -33.20 -41.99
CA ASP A 173 23.35 -31.93 -42.64
C ASP A 173 21.85 -31.58 -42.67
N THR A 174 20.97 -32.53 -42.35
CA THR A 174 19.51 -32.37 -42.48
C THR A 174 18.81 -32.19 -41.13
N LEU A 175 19.33 -32.79 -40.05
CA LEU A 175 18.73 -32.68 -38.72
C LEU A 175 19.22 -31.42 -37.98
N LYS A 176 18.29 -30.56 -37.55
CA LYS A 176 18.59 -29.41 -36.68
C LYS A 176 17.96 -29.61 -35.30
N ALA A 177 18.77 -30.02 -34.32
CA ALA A 177 18.38 -30.03 -32.91
C ALA A 177 19.26 -29.08 -32.09
N MET A 178 18.65 -28.36 -31.15
CA MET A 178 19.34 -27.36 -30.31
C MET A 178 18.99 -27.57 -28.84
N ILE A 179 19.71 -26.89 -27.95
CA ILE A 179 19.53 -26.97 -26.50
C ILE A 179 19.54 -25.60 -25.84
N GLY A 180 18.90 -25.46 -24.68
CA GLY A 180 18.86 -24.23 -23.91
C GLY A 180 17.76 -23.26 -24.35
N ALA A 181 17.82 -22.04 -23.82
CA ALA A 181 16.85 -20.99 -24.12
C ALA A 181 16.90 -20.51 -25.60
N GLU A 182 18.04 -20.68 -26.28
CA GLU A 182 18.21 -20.39 -27.72
C GLU A 182 17.33 -21.31 -28.58
N ALA A 183 17.25 -22.59 -28.23
CA ALA A 183 16.38 -23.54 -28.93
C ALA A 183 14.90 -23.15 -28.80
N ILE A 184 14.48 -22.78 -27.58
CA ILE A 184 13.12 -22.32 -27.31
C ILE A 184 12.81 -21.01 -28.04
N GLU A 185 13.77 -20.10 -28.14
CA GLU A 185 13.61 -18.86 -28.90
C GLU A 185 13.36 -19.14 -30.38
N GLU A 186 14.18 -20.00 -30.98
CA GLU A 186 14.07 -20.36 -32.40
C GLU A 186 12.73 -21.03 -32.71
N MET A 187 12.29 -21.98 -31.86
CA MET A 187 10.98 -22.63 -32.00
C MET A 187 9.81 -21.65 -31.86
N LEU A 188 9.94 -20.63 -31.00
CA LEU A 188 8.91 -19.60 -30.84
C LEU A 188 8.90 -18.63 -32.03
N LYS A 189 10.05 -18.39 -32.64
CA LYS A 189 10.22 -17.49 -33.80
C LYS A 189 9.73 -18.12 -35.10
N SER A 190 9.90 -19.43 -35.27
CA SER A 190 9.41 -20.17 -36.45
C SER A 190 7.90 -20.44 -36.42
N MET A 191 7.23 -20.18 -35.29
CA MET A 191 5.81 -20.44 -35.12
C MET A 191 4.93 -19.41 -35.84
N ASP A 192 4.11 -19.88 -36.78
CA ASP A 192 3.01 -19.11 -37.34
C ASP A 192 1.75 -19.22 -36.46
N LEU A 193 1.42 -18.12 -35.78
CA LEU A 193 0.26 -18.05 -34.89
C LEU A 193 -1.08 -18.12 -35.63
N ASP A 194 -1.14 -17.65 -36.88
CA ASP A 194 -2.36 -17.63 -37.67
C ASP A 194 -2.68 -19.04 -38.16
N ALA A 195 -1.70 -19.73 -38.75
CA ALA A 195 -1.82 -21.13 -39.18
C ALA A 195 -2.14 -22.07 -38.00
N GLU A 196 -1.42 -21.92 -36.88
CA GLU A 196 -1.65 -22.73 -35.68
C GLU A 196 -3.05 -22.51 -35.09
N SER A 197 -3.56 -21.28 -35.16
CA SER A 197 -4.91 -20.96 -34.68
C SER A 197 -6.00 -21.62 -35.52
N VAL A 198 -5.80 -21.77 -36.84
CA VAL A 198 -6.75 -22.46 -37.73
C VAL A 198 -6.71 -23.96 -37.44
N ARG A 199 -5.50 -24.54 -37.42
CA ARG A 199 -5.28 -25.96 -37.12
C ARG A 199 -5.94 -26.39 -35.81
N LEU A 200 -5.73 -25.62 -34.73
CA LEU A 200 -6.31 -25.94 -33.42
C LEU A 200 -7.83 -25.82 -33.36
N LYS A 201 -8.44 -24.96 -34.18
CA LYS A 201 -9.90 -24.85 -34.27
C LYS A 201 -10.48 -26.09 -34.95
N GLU A 202 -9.87 -26.53 -36.05
CA GLU A 202 -10.26 -27.76 -36.76
C GLU A 202 -10.08 -29.01 -35.88
N GLU A 203 -8.90 -29.19 -35.27
CA GLU A 203 -8.64 -30.32 -34.37
C GLU A 203 -9.59 -30.35 -33.17
N SER A 204 -9.96 -29.18 -32.64
CA SER A 204 -10.91 -29.06 -31.52
C SER A 204 -12.34 -29.45 -31.91
N LEU A 205 -12.73 -29.30 -33.19
CA LEU A 205 -14.04 -29.72 -33.70
C LEU A 205 -14.08 -31.23 -33.99
N THR A 206 -13.02 -31.77 -34.59
CA THR A 206 -12.91 -33.18 -34.98
C THR A 206 -12.73 -34.11 -33.78
N THR A 207 -12.00 -33.67 -32.75
CA THR A 207 -11.66 -34.53 -31.61
C THR A 207 -12.88 -34.83 -30.75
N LYS A 208 -13.20 -36.11 -30.50
CA LYS A 208 -14.29 -36.51 -29.59
C LYS A 208 -13.90 -36.51 -28.09
N SER A 209 -12.60 -36.57 -27.78
CA SER A 209 -12.09 -36.61 -26.40
C SER A 209 -12.25 -35.28 -25.67
N VAL A 210 -12.92 -35.30 -24.51
CA VAL A 210 -13.13 -34.13 -23.63
C VAL A 210 -11.79 -33.55 -23.12
N MET A 211 -10.81 -34.41 -22.83
CA MET A 211 -9.50 -33.99 -22.32
C MET A 211 -8.72 -33.19 -23.37
N ASN A 212 -8.69 -33.68 -24.61
CA ASN A 212 -7.99 -33.02 -25.72
C ASN A 212 -8.70 -31.73 -26.13
N LYS A 213 -10.04 -31.70 -26.17
CA LYS A 213 -10.81 -30.46 -26.35
C LYS A 213 -10.42 -29.39 -25.34
N ARG A 214 -10.28 -29.75 -24.05
CA ARG A 214 -9.87 -28.81 -23.00
C ARG A 214 -8.41 -28.34 -23.17
N LYS A 215 -7.52 -29.21 -23.64
CA LYS A 215 -6.12 -28.88 -23.95
C LYS A 215 -6.04 -27.87 -25.11
N TYR A 216 -6.72 -28.15 -26.22
CA TYR A 216 -6.79 -27.27 -27.38
C TYR A 216 -7.43 -25.93 -27.06
N ALA A 217 -8.54 -25.90 -26.32
CA ALA A 217 -9.18 -24.65 -25.90
C ALA A 217 -8.25 -23.75 -25.08
N LYS A 218 -7.46 -24.33 -24.15
CA LYS A 218 -6.46 -23.57 -23.37
C LYS A 218 -5.34 -23.01 -24.24
N ARG A 219 -4.86 -23.79 -25.21
CA ARG A 219 -3.78 -23.41 -26.14
C ARG A 219 -4.26 -22.32 -27.11
N LEU A 220 -5.42 -22.53 -27.73
CA LEU A 220 -6.08 -21.56 -28.62
C LEU A 220 -6.31 -20.22 -27.92
N LYS A 221 -6.77 -20.23 -26.65
CA LYS A 221 -6.94 -19.00 -25.86
C LYS A 221 -5.64 -18.20 -25.72
N ILE A 222 -4.49 -18.86 -25.58
CA ILE A 222 -3.19 -18.18 -25.46
C ILE A 222 -2.77 -17.61 -26.83
N ILE A 223 -2.91 -18.40 -27.90
CA ILE A 223 -2.56 -17.98 -29.27
C ILE A 223 -3.40 -16.78 -29.70
N GLU A 224 -4.73 -16.83 -29.51
CA GLU A 224 -5.60 -15.71 -29.83
C GLU A 224 -5.27 -14.45 -29.01
N ALA A 225 -4.82 -14.61 -27.76
CA ALA A 225 -4.37 -13.48 -26.95
C ALA A 225 -3.08 -12.85 -27.50
N PHE A 226 -2.12 -13.65 -28.01
CA PHE A 226 -0.94 -13.13 -28.69
C PHE A 226 -1.31 -12.40 -29.99
N ARG A 227 -2.16 -13.01 -30.82
CA ARG A 227 -2.67 -12.39 -32.06
C ARG A 227 -3.33 -11.04 -31.80
N LYS A 228 -4.26 -10.97 -30.82
CA LYS A 228 -4.96 -9.72 -30.46
C LYS A 228 -4.04 -8.66 -29.84
N SER A 229 -3.02 -9.07 -29.11
CA SER A 229 -2.13 -8.13 -28.41
C SER A 229 -1.01 -7.56 -29.28
N GLY A 230 -0.70 -8.21 -30.42
CA GLY A 230 0.41 -7.86 -31.30
C GLY A 230 1.79 -8.11 -30.68
N ASN A 231 1.86 -8.81 -29.55
CA ASN A 231 3.13 -9.21 -28.96
C ASN A 231 3.69 -10.40 -29.73
N ARG A 232 5.01 -10.48 -29.87
CA ARG A 232 5.65 -11.65 -30.45
C ARG A 232 6.02 -12.69 -29.37
N PRO A 233 5.81 -14.00 -29.59
CA PRO A 233 6.08 -15.04 -28.59
C PRO A 233 7.53 -15.08 -28.10
N GLU A 234 8.50 -14.80 -28.98
CA GLU A 234 9.94 -14.83 -28.68
C GLU A 234 10.36 -13.77 -27.66
N TRP A 235 9.55 -12.71 -27.44
CA TRP A 235 9.83 -11.71 -26.39
C TRP A 235 9.76 -12.27 -24.97
N MET A 236 9.26 -13.49 -24.78
CA MET A 236 9.35 -14.20 -23.50
C MET A 236 10.78 -14.70 -23.20
N ILE A 237 11.66 -14.70 -24.19
CA ILE A 237 13.09 -14.99 -24.04
C ILE A 237 13.84 -13.64 -24.00
N LEU A 238 14.54 -13.40 -22.90
CA LEU A 238 15.25 -12.16 -22.65
C LEU A 238 16.63 -12.20 -23.32
N LYS A 239 16.88 -11.20 -24.18
CA LYS A 239 18.24 -10.85 -24.65
C LYS A 239 18.86 -9.71 -23.85
N VAL A 240 18.00 -8.85 -23.30
CA VAL A 240 18.38 -7.65 -22.56
C VAL A 240 17.63 -7.62 -21.24
N VAL A 241 18.35 -7.36 -20.15
CA VAL A 241 17.75 -7.23 -18.81
C VAL A 241 17.79 -5.77 -18.37
N PRO A 242 16.65 -5.14 -18.05
CA PRO A 242 16.64 -3.78 -17.52
C PRO A 242 17.21 -3.75 -16.09
N VAL A 243 17.98 -2.71 -15.80
CA VAL A 243 18.52 -2.41 -14.48
C VAL A 243 17.72 -1.27 -13.87
N ILE A 244 17.08 -1.53 -12.73
CA ILE A 244 16.28 -0.51 -12.05
C ILE A 244 17.17 0.66 -11.55
N PRO A 245 16.60 1.87 -11.43
CA PRO A 245 17.33 3.05 -10.97
C PRO A 245 17.97 2.84 -9.57
N PRO A 246 19.17 3.39 -9.32
CA PRO A 246 19.93 3.17 -8.09
C PRO A 246 19.22 3.67 -6.82
N GLU A 247 18.43 4.74 -6.89
CA GLU A 247 17.65 5.25 -5.74
C GLU A 247 16.57 4.26 -5.26
N LEU A 248 16.13 3.33 -6.12
CA LEU A 248 15.19 2.27 -5.74
C LEU A 248 15.89 1.06 -5.10
N ARG A 249 17.23 1.03 -5.14
CA ARG A 249 18.10 -0.01 -4.57
C ARG A 249 19.32 0.63 -3.88
N PRO A 250 19.08 1.50 -2.88
CA PRO A 250 20.12 2.36 -2.32
C PRO A 250 21.20 1.56 -1.61
N LEU A 251 22.35 2.21 -1.48
CA LEU A 251 23.48 1.77 -0.67
C LEU A 251 23.71 2.88 0.36
N VAL A 252 23.28 2.62 1.60
CA VAL A 252 23.24 3.64 2.65
C VAL A 252 24.43 3.43 3.58
N PRO A 253 25.30 4.44 3.79
CA PRO A 253 26.35 4.35 4.80
C PRO A 253 25.72 4.27 6.19
N LEU A 254 26.22 3.35 7.01
CA LEU A 254 25.91 3.23 8.42
C LEU A 254 27.13 3.69 9.24
N ASP A 255 26.88 3.99 10.51
CA ASP A 255 27.95 4.32 11.45
C ASP A 255 28.99 3.19 11.53
N GLY A 256 30.27 3.56 11.66
CA GLY A 256 31.39 2.60 11.67
C GLY A 256 31.83 2.13 10.28
N GLY A 257 31.55 2.89 9.21
CA GLY A 257 32.06 2.62 7.86
C GLY A 257 31.42 1.41 7.16
N ARG A 258 30.31 0.89 7.71
CA ARG A 258 29.54 -0.21 7.12
C ARG A 258 28.53 0.35 6.10
N PHE A 259 28.06 -0.52 5.20
CA PHE A 259 27.04 -0.15 4.23
C PHE A 259 25.85 -1.10 4.32
N ALA A 260 24.65 -0.54 4.39
CA ALA A 260 23.42 -1.28 4.17
C ALA A 260 23.15 -1.36 2.66
N THR A 261 23.17 -2.58 2.11
CA THR A 261 22.95 -2.83 0.69
C THR A 261 21.59 -3.47 0.45
N SER A 262 20.88 -3.05 -0.60
CA SER A 262 19.71 -3.77 -1.09
C SER A 262 20.09 -5.14 -1.65
N ASP A 263 19.30 -6.19 -1.33
CA ASP A 263 19.47 -7.56 -1.85
C ASP A 263 19.49 -7.61 -3.39
N LEU A 264 18.79 -6.68 -4.05
CA LEU A 264 18.79 -6.59 -5.52
C LEU A 264 20.17 -6.30 -6.10
N ASN A 265 21.00 -5.50 -5.40
CA ASN A 265 22.35 -5.20 -5.89
C ASN A 265 23.19 -6.49 -5.94
N ASP A 266 23.02 -7.40 -4.98
CA ASP A 266 23.73 -8.69 -4.99
C ASP A 266 23.25 -9.60 -6.12
N LEU A 267 21.94 -9.61 -6.40
CA LEU A 267 21.38 -10.36 -7.53
C LEU A 267 21.87 -9.80 -8.88
N TYR A 268 21.88 -8.48 -9.06
CA TYR A 268 22.44 -7.85 -10.26
C TYR A 268 23.94 -8.13 -10.42
N ARG A 269 24.72 -8.05 -9.34
CA ARG A 269 26.15 -8.39 -9.36
C ARG A 269 26.39 -9.82 -9.83
N ARG A 270 25.59 -10.77 -9.35
CA ARG A 270 25.67 -12.18 -9.80
C ARG A 270 25.38 -12.30 -11.29
N VAL A 271 24.33 -11.66 -11.80
CA VAL A 271 24.01 -11.67 -13.24
C VAL A 271 25.16 -11.10 -14.07
N ILE A 272 25.68 -9.92 -13.71
CA ILE A 272 26.77 -9.27 -14.45
C ILE A 272 28.04 -10.12 -14.44
N ASN A 273 28.40 -10.68 -13.28
CA ASN A 273 29.59 -11.55 -13.16
C ASN A 273 29.49 -12.79 -14.04
N ARG A 274 28.33 -13.47 -14.03
CA ARG A 274 28.09 -14.66 -14.87
C ARG A 274 28.07 -14.30 -16.35
N ASN A 275 27.45 -13.18 -16.70
CA ASN A 275 27.40 -12.70 -18.07
C ASN A 275 28.80 -12.37 -18.63
N ASN A 276 29.60 -11.63 -17.87
CA ASN A 276 30.97 -11.28 -18.27
C ASN A 276 31.89 -12.50 -18.34
N ARG A 277 31.73 -13.45 -17.43
CA ARG A 277 32.45 -14.73 -17.48
C ARG A 277 32.08 -15.52 -18.74
N LEU A 278 30.79 -15.59 -19.09
CA LEU A 278 30.33 -16.26 -20.31
C LEU A 278 30.91 -15.59 -21.58
N LYS A 279 30.89 -14.26 -21.68
CA LYS A 279 31.51 -13.53 -22.82
C LYS A 279 32.98 -13.91 -22.98
N ARG A 280 33.76 -13.87 -21.89
CA ARG A 280 35.18 -14.24 -21.92
C ARG A 280 35.41 -15.71 -22.33
N LEU A 281 34.57 -16.63 -21.86
CA LEU A 281 34.67 -18.05 -22.24
C LEU A 281 34.37 -18.28 -23.72
N GLN A 282 33.43 -17.53 -24.29
CA GLN A 282 33.11 -17.57 -25.72
C GLN A 282 34.25 -16.97 -26.57
N GLU A 283 34.84 -15.85 -26.14
CA GLU A 283 36.00 -15.23 -26.80
C GLU A 283 37.21 -16.17 -26.83
N LEU A 284 37.45 -16.89 -25.73
CA LEU A 284 38.53 -17.87 -25.62
C LEU A 284 38.21 -19.22 -26.28
N LYS A 285 37.04 -19.37 -26.92
CA LYS A 285 36.56 -20.63 -27.53
C LYS A 285 36.69 -21.83 -26.57
N ALA A 286 36.29 -21.65 -25.32
CA ALA A 286 36.34 -22.70 -24.31
C ALA A 286 35.47 -23.92 -24.72
N PRO A 287 35.75 -25.13 -24.19
CA PRO A 287 34.96 -26.33 -24.46
C PRO A 287 33.46 -26.13 -24.20
N GLN A 288 32.62 -26.76 -25.03
CA GLN A 288 31.15 -26.60 -24.99
C GLN A 288 30.54 -26.96 -23.63
N ILE A 289 31.09 -27.94 -22.92
CA ILE A 289 30.63 -28.35 -21.57
C ILE A 289 30.71 -27.16 -20.59
N ILE A 290 31.81 -26.40 -20.64
CA ILE A 290 32.03 -25.24 -19.77
C ILE A 290 31.08 -24.10 -20.16
N ILE A 291 30.91 -23.86 -21.46
CA ILE A 291 29.97 -22.84 -21.97
C ILE A 291 28.54 -23.17 -21.56
N ARG A 292 28.08 -24.42 -21.72
CA ARG A 292 26.73 -24.87 -21.31
C ARG A 292 26.52 -24.69 -19.81
N ASN A 293 27.49 -25.06 -18.99
CA ASN A 293 27.41 -24.85 -17.55
C ASN A 293 27.30 -23.35 -17.20
N GLU A 294 28.07 -22.48 -17.85
CA GLU A 294 27.98 -21.03 -17.58
C GLU A 294 26.67 -20.41 -18.12
N LYS A 295 26.16 -20.86 -19.29
CA LYS A 295 24.81 -20.49 -19.79
C LYS A 295 23.73 -20.91 -18.79
N ARG A 296 23.80 -22.14 -18.26
CA ARG A 296 22.91 -22.63 -17.19
C ARG A 296 23.00 -21.71 -15.97
N MET A 297 24.20 -21.43 -15.45
CA MET A 297 24.41 -20.54 -14.30
C MET A 297 23.86 -19.13 -14.52
N LEU A 298 23.98 -18.57 -15.73
CA LEU A 298 23.39 -17.29 -16.10
C LEU A 298 21.86 -17.33 -16.07
N GLN A 299 21.26 -18.38 -16.64
CA GLN A 299 19.80 -18.63 -16.57
C GLN A 299 19.31 -18.69 -15.11
N GLU A 300 20.06 -19.33 -14.20
CA GLU A 300 19.71 -19.35 -12.77
C GLU A 300 19.80 -17.97 -12.11
N ALA A 301 20.86 -17.22 -12.42
CA ALA A 301 21.09 -15.90 -11.83
C ALA A 301 19.99 -14.91 -12.25
N VAL A 302 19.61 -14.91 -13.53
CA VAL A 302 18.51 -14.07 -14.02
C VAL A 302 17.17 -14.54 -13.46
N ALA A 303 16.91 -15.85 -13.40
CA ALA A 303 15.71 -16.37 -12.77
C ALA A 303 15.59 -15.92 -11.31
N ALA A 304 16.68 -15.94 -10.55
CA ALA A 304 16.69 -15.50 -9.16
C ALA A 304 16.52 -13.98 -8.98
N LEU A 305 17.00 -13.17 -9.94
CA LEU A 305 16.75 -11.73 -9.97
C LEU A 305 15.25 -11.41 -10.08
N PHE A 306 14.54 -12.12 -10.98
CA PHE A 306 13.11 -11.92 -11.18
C PHE A 306 12.25 -12.59 -10.09
N ASP A 307 12.49 -13.86 -9.77
CA ASP A 307 11.77 -14.62 -8.73
C ASP A 307 12.65 -15.74 -8.13
N ASN A 308 13.28 -15.44 -6.99
CA ASN A 308 14.23 -16.32 -6.30
C ASN A 308 13.58 -17.61 -5.74
N GLY A 309 12.26 -17.62 -5.51
CA GLY A 309 11.55 -18.74 -4.86
C GLY A 309 11.07 -19.84 -5.81
N ARG A 310 10.89 -19.56 -7.11
CA ARG A 310 10.17 -20.47 -8.03
C ARG A 310 10.93 -21.72 -8.44
N ARG A 311 12.25 -21.76 -8.25
CA ARG A 311 13.12 -22.87 -8.68
C ARG A 311 13.44 -23.87 -7.56
N GLY A 312 12.78 -23.74 -6.41
CA GLY A 312 12.99 -24.61 -5.24
C GLY A 312 14.12 -24.10 -4.33
N ARG A 313 15.39 -24.14 -4.78
CA ARG A 313 16.53 -23.68 -3.95
C ARG A 313 16.72 -22.17 -4.05
N THR A 314 16.36 -21.47 -2.99
CA THR A 314 16.54 -20.02 -2.87
C THR A 314 18.00 -19.63 -2.68
N LEU A 315 18.46 -18.61 -3.40
CA LEU A 315 19.74 -17.98 -3.14
C LEU A 315 19.67 -17.23 -1.81
N ARG A 316 20.64 -17.51 -0.94
CA ARG A 316 20.76 -16.89 0.39
C ARG A 316 21.90 -15.88 0.41
N GLY A 317 21.72 -14.82 1.20
CA GLY A 317 22.74 -13.83 1.50
C GLY A 317 23.71 -14.30 2.58
N THR A 318 24.61 -13.41 3.00
CA THR A 318 25.58 -13.65 4.09
C THR A 318 24.91 -14.10 5.39
N ASN A 319 23.75 -13.50 5.71
CA ASN A 319 22.99 -13.80 6.93
C ASN A 319 22.12 -15.07 6.80
N LYS A 320 22.40 -15.97 5.85
CA LYS A 320 21.62 -17.19 5.51
C LYS A 320 20.13 -16.97 5.20
N ARG A 321 19.63 -15.72 5.21
CA ARG A 321 18.28 -15.35 4.77
C ARG A 321 18.16 -15.43 3.24
N PRO A 322 16.99 -15.79 2.68
CA PRO A 322 16.77 -15.72 1.24
C PRO A 322 16.82 -14.26 0.77
N LEU A 323 17.48 -14.00 -0.36
CA LEU A 323 17.53 -12.67 -0.97
C LEU A 323 16.16 -12.32 -1.56
N LYS A 324 15.69 -11.08 -1.34
CA LYS A 324 14.45 -10.57 -1.93
C LYS A 324 14.63 -10.26 -3.41
N SER A 325 13.82 -10.90 -4.27
CA SER A 325 13.78 -10.66 -5.72
C SER A 325 12.85 -9.51 -6.12
N LEU A 326 12.84 -9.13 -7.41
CA LEU A 326 11.92 -8.12 -7.94
C LEU A 326 10.45 -8.49 -7.68
N SER A 327 10.08 -9.77 -7.85
CA SER A 327 8.72 -10.24 -7.56
C SER A 327 8.37 -10.10 -6.08
N ASP A 328 9.30 -10.42 -5.17
CA ASP A 328 9.08 -10.37 -3.72
C ASP A 328 8.89 -8.94 -3.20
N MET A 329 9.47 -7.95 -3.88
CA MET A 329 9.24 -6.54 -3.54
C MET A 329 7.81 -6.10 -3.87
N LEU A 330 7.17 -6.71 -4.87
CA LEU A 330 5.82 -6.35 -5.28
C LEU A 330 4.74 -7.13 -4.51
N LYS A 331 4.94 -8.44 -4.30
CA LYS A 331 3.94 -9.35 -3.73
C LYS A 331 4.02 -9.45 -2.19
N GLY A 332 2.95 -9.95 -1.57
CA GLY A 332 2.90 -10.25 -0.14
C GLY A 332 2.45 -9.07 0.74
N LYS A 333 2.39 -9.30 2.06
CA LYS A 333 1.96 -8.29 3.05
C LYS A 333 2.94 -7.10 3.12
N GLN A 334 4.24 -7.39 3.06
CA GLN A 334 5.32 -6.39 3.01
C GLN A 334 5.62 -5.90 1.59
N GLY A 335 4.83 -6.31 0.59
CA GLY A 335 5.00 -5.89 -0.80
C GLY A 335 4.50 -4.47 -1.03
N ARG A 336 4.98 -3.83 -2.10
CA ARG A 336 4.64 -2.44 -2.43
C ARG A 336 3.14 -2.17 -2.50
N PHE A 337 2.35 -3.07 -3.09
CA PHE A 337 0.89 -2.86 -3.24
C PHE A 337 0.18 -2.71 -1.90
N ARG A 338 0.42 -3.63 -0.94
CA ARG A 338 -0.27 -3.60 0.35
C ARG A 338 0.35 -2.60 1.33
N GLN A 339 1.66 -2.58 1.44
CA GLN A 339 2.34 -1.81 2.49
C GLN A 339 2.52 -0.33 2.14
N ASN A 340 2.70 0.02 0.85
CA ASN A 340 3.09 1.38 0.46
C ASN A 340 2.04 2.11 -0.39
N LEU A 341 1.25 1.39 -1.20
CA LEU A 341 0.19 2.01 -2.00
C LEU A 341 -1.09 2.16 -1.20
N LEU A 342 -1.54 1.10 -0.54
CA LEU A 342 -2.72 1.12 0.34
C LEU A 342 -2.40 1.64 1.74
N GLY A 343 -1.29 1.16 2.33
CA GLY A 343 -0.76 1.73 3.57
C GLY A 343 0.14 2.92 3.26
N LYS A 344 -0.22 4.11 3.75
CA LYS A 344 0.68 5.27 3.71
C LYS A 344 0.77 5.86 5.10
N ARG A 345 2.00 6.17 5.50
CA ARG A 345 2.22 7.08 6.62
C ARG A 345 1.87 8.47 6.12
N VAL A 346 1.07 9.18 6.90
CA VAL A 346 0.57 10.50 6.55
C VAL A 346 1.10 11.51 7.57
N ASP A 347 1.45 12.69 7.08
CA ASP A 347 1.78 13.83 7.93
C ASP A 347 0.49 14.40 8.56
N TYR A 348 0.62 15.41 9.44
CA TYR A 348 -0.52 16.01 10.15
C TYR A 348 -1.34 14.99 10.94
N SER A 349 -0.64 14.02 11.54
CA SER A 349 -1.21 13.00 12.40
C SER A 349 -0.52 12.93 13.75
N GLY A 350 -1.28 12.56 14.78
CA GLY A 350 -0.82 12.41 16.15
C GLY A 350 -1.39 11.13 16.77
N ARG A 351 -0.83 10.71 17.90
CA ARG A 351 -1.39 9.61 18.70
C ARG A 351 -1.21 9.90 20.17
N SER A 352 -2.26 9.67 20.96
CA SER A 352 -2.17 9.72 22.41
C SER A 352 -3.14 8.74 23.07
N VAL A 353 -2.95 8.53 24.37
CA VAL A 353 -3.86 7.77 25.22
C VAL A 353 -5.19 8.52 25.35
N ILE A 354 -6.29 7.79 25.37
CA ILE A 354 -7.62 8.35 25.59
C ILE A 354 -8.01 8.30 27.06
N VAL A 355 -8.73 9.34 27.49
CA VAL A 355 -9.33 9.46 28.82
C VAL A 355 -10.78 9.91 28.67
N VAL A 356 -11.58 9.72 29.72
CA VAL A 356 -12.98 10.09 29.71
C VAL A 356 -13.16 11.62 29.75
N GLY A 357 -14.00 12.16 28.88
CA GLY A 357 -14.40 13.57 28.87
C GLY A 357 -15.91 13.73 29.07
N PRO A 358 -16.44 13.56 30.30
CA PRO A 358 -17.89 13.47 30.52
C PRO A 358 -18.63 14.81 30.35
N LYS A 359 -17.91 15.94 30.35
CA LYS A 359 -18.47 17.29 30.14
C LYS A 359 -18.50 17.71 28.67
N LEU A 360 -17.93 16.91 27.77
CA LEU A 360 -17.90 17.21 26.36
C LEU A 360 -19.29 17.02 25.75
N GLN A 361 -19.58 17.76 24.69
CA GLN A 361 -20.74 17.45 23.85
C GLN A 361 -20.45 16.25 22.93
N PHE A 362 -21.49 15.61 22.41
CA PHE A 362 -21.35 14.39 21.60
C PHE A 362 -20.45 14.57 20.36
N HIS A 363 -20.42 15.76 19.76
CA HIS A 363 -19.58 16.12 18.61
C HIS A 363 -18.20 16.65 18.97
N GLN A 364 -17.87 16.76 20.24
CA GLN A 364 -16.62 17.35 20.71
C GLN A 364 -15.63 16.29 21.18
N CYS A 365 -14.35 16.60 21.07
CA CYS A 365 -13.29 15.82 21.72
C CYS A 365 -12.27 16.78 22.35
N GLY A 366 -11.67 16.39 23.48
CA GLY A 366 -10.62 17.19 24.10
C GLY A 366 -9.27 16.89 23.44
N LEU A 367 -8.64 17.93 22.89
CA LEU A 367 -7.35 17.86 22.22
C LEU A 367 -6.26 18.55 23.06
N PRO A 368 -5.20 17.84 23.47
CA PRO A 368 -4.07 18.43 24.18
C PRO A 368 -3.45 19.61 23.42
N LYS A 369 -3.28 20.74 24.11
CA LYS A 369 -2.70 21.98 23.56
C LYS A 369 -1.37 21.76 22.83
N LYS A 370 -0.45 20.97 23.39
CA LYS A 370 0.86 20.67 22.77
C LYS A 370 0.72 19.87 21.47
N MET A 371 -0.23 18.94 21.42
CA MET A 371 -0.48 18.16 20.22
C MET A 371 -1.17 19.02 19.15
N ALA A 372 -2.13 19.85 19.54
CA ALA A 372 -2.77 20.81 18.65
C ALA A 372 -1.74 21.79 18.05
N LEU A 373 -0.82 22.30 18.87
CA LEU A 373 0.24 23.20 18.43
C LEU A 373 1.07 22.58 17.29
N GLU A 374 1.49 21.32 17.44
CA GLU A 374 2.25 20.58 16.41
C GLU A 374 1.42 20.29 15.14
N LEU A 375 0.18 19.82 15.31
CA LEU A 375 -0.70 19.44 14.19
C LEU A 375 -1.10 20.64 13.34
N PHE A 376 -1.31 21.81 13.96
CA PHE A 376 -1.80 23.02 13.28
C PHE A 376 -0.70 24.03 12.95
N LYS A 377 0.59 23.68 13.12
CA LYS A 377 1.74 24.60 12.90
C LYS A 377 1.64 25.51 11.66
N PRO A 378 1.38 25.00 10.44
CA PRO A 378 1.35 25.88 9.26
C PRO A 378 0.19 26.88 9.29
N PHE A 379 -0.96 26.50 9.84
CA PHE A 379 -2.11 27.38 9.99
C PHE A 379 -1.83 28.49 11.00
N ILE A 380 -1.13 28.16 12.09
CA ILE A 380 -0.69 29.12 13.10
C ILE A 380 0.30 30.11 12.50
N PHE A 381 1.28 29.66 11.70
CA PHE A 381 2.24 30.56 11.04
C PHE A 381 1.53 31.57 10.14
N ASN A 382 0.59 31.11 9.31
CA ASN A 382 -0.17 31.98 8.42
C ASN A 382 -1.00 33.00 9.21
N LYS A 383 -1.65 32.56 10.30
CA LYS A 383 -2.53 33.45 11.08
C LYS A 383 -1.76 34.46 11.93
N LEU A 384 -0.56 34.11 12.41
CA LEU A 384 0.36 35.05 13.08
C LEU A 384 0.86 36.14 12.12
N GLU A 385 1.09 35.80 10.86
CA GLU A 385 1.46 36.75 9.81
C GLU A 385 0.27 37.65 9.44
N GLU A 386 -0.93 37.08 9.26
CA GLU A 386 -2.17 37.80 8.97
C GLU A 386 -2.52 38.84 10.06
N LYS A 387 -2.35 38.49 11.34
CA LYS A 387 -2.57 39.41 12.48
C LYS A 387 -1.42 40.41 12.69
N GLY A 388 -0.32 40.31 11.95
CA GLY A 388 0.84 41.20 12.08
C GLY A 388 1.75 40.95 13.29
N TYR A 389 1.55 39.85 14.03
CA TYR A 389 2.43 39.46 15.14
C TYR A 389 3.83 39.02 14.65
N ALA A 390 3.91 38.48 13.44
CA ALA A 390 5.14 38.04 12.81
C ALA A 390 5.25 38.60 11.39
N THR A 391 6.40 39.20 11.05
CA THR A 391 6.67 39.72 9.70
C THR A 391 7.21 38.65 8.75
N THR A 392 7.75 37.54 9.28
CA THR A 392 8.29 36.44 8.48
C THR A 392 7.94 35.08 9.07
N ILE A 393 7.94 34.03 8.23
CA ILE A 393 7.74 32.64 8.68
C ILE A 393 8.81 32.22 9.72
N LYS A 394 10.05 32.73 9.60
CA LYS A 394 11.12 32.42 10.56
C LYS A 394 10.83 33.01 11.94
N THR A 395 10.34 34.24 12.00
CA THR A 395 9.92 34.86 13.27
C THR A 395 8.71 34.15 13.85
N ALA A 396 7.71 33.80 13.05
CA ALA A 396 6.54 33.02 13.49
C ALA A 396 6.97 31.65 14.06
N LYS A 397 7.88 30.94 13.37
CA LYS A 397 8.44 29.67 13.85
C LYS A 397 9.11 29.82 15.22
N LYS A 398 9.93 30.86 15.40
CA LYS A 398 10.59 31.14 16.67
C LYS A 398 9.59 31.48 17.79
N MET A 399 8.51 32.21 17.47
CA MET A 399 7.45 32.51 18.45
C MET A 399 6.71 31.24 18.90
N VAL A 400 6.41 30.33 17.97
CA VAL A 400 5.79 29.03 18.27
C VAL A 400 6.71 28.14 19.09
N GLU A 401 8.01 28.08 18.77
CA GLU A 401 9.00 27.33 19.57
C GLU A 401 9.18 27.90 20.99
N GLN A 402 8.93 29.21 21.18
CA GLN A 402 8.96 29.88 22.49
C GLN A 402 7.63 29.81 23.25
N GLU A 403 6.58 29.20 22.69
CA GLU A 403 5.25 29.06 23.30
C GLU A 403 4.67 30.39 23.85
N ARG A 404 4.85 31.50 23.10
CA ARG A 404 4.38 32.83 23.55
C ARG A 404 2.85 32.91 23.69
N SER A 405 2.35 33.87 24.49
CA SER A 405 0.92 34.06 24.77
C SER A 405 0.06 34.24 23.51
N GLU A 406 0.55 35.00 22.53
CA GLU A 406 -0.16 35.30 21.28
C GLU A 406 -0.39 34.03 20.44
N VAL A 407 0.48 33.02 20.58
CA VAL A 407 0.35 31.74 19.86
C VAL A 407 -0.86 30.95 20.37
N TRP A 408 -1.16 31.02 21.67
CA TRP A 408 -2.29 30.31 22.25
C TRP A 408 -3.63 30.90 21.82
N GLU A 409 -3.71 32.23 21.73
CA GLU A 409 -4.88 32.94 21.19
C GLU A 409 -5.13 32.54 19.73
N VAL A 410 -4.08 32.57 18.90
CA VAL A 410 -4.17 32.17 17.49
C VAL A 410 -4.51 30.70 17.34
N LEU A 411 -3.98 29.82 18.18
CA LEU A 411 -4.30 28.40 18.16
C LEU A 411 -5.79 28.16 18.42
N GLU A 412 -6.37 28.84 19.41
CA GLU A 412 -7.80 28.70 19.72
C GLU A 412 -8.68 29.13 18.56
N GLU A 413 -8.33 30.24 17.90
CA GLU A 413 -9.04 30.72 16.71
C GLU A 413 -8.95 29.74 15.52
N VAL A 414 -7.76 29.19 15.26
CA VAL A 414 -7.52 28.24 14.17
C VAL A 414 -8.24 26.92 14.38
N VAL A 415 -8.28 26.44 15.62
CA VAL A 415 -8.88 25.16 16.01
C VAL A 415 -10.41 25.24 16.01
N LYS A 416 -10.97 26.41 16.33
CA LYS A 416 -12.42 26.64 16.36
C LYS A 416 -13.06 26.36 15.00
N GLY A 417 -14.00 25.40 14.98
CA GLY A 417 -14.70 25.00 13.76
C GLY A 417 -13.82 24.23 12.75
N HIS A 418 -12.63 23.76 13.14
CA HIS A 418 -11.80 22.87 12.32
C HIS A 418 -11.93 21.43 12.81
N PRO A 419 -12.70 20.56 12.12
CA PRO A 419 -12.92 19.19 12.60
C PRO A 419 -11.62 18.38 12.52
N ILE A 420 -11.45 17.44 13.42
CA ILE A 420 -10.37 16.45 13.40
C ILE A 420 -10.94 15.04 13.34
N LEU A 421 -10.18 14.10 12.77
CA LEU A 421 -10.57 12.69 12.69
C LEU A 421 -9.89 11.91 13.80
N LEU A 422 -10.68 11.21 14.62
CA LEU A 422 -10.19 10.21 15.56
C LEU A 422 -10.35 8.81 14.98
N ASN A 423 -9.32 7.98 15.16
CA ASN A 423 -9.30 6.59 14.70
C ASN A 423 -8.68 5.69 15.76
N ARG A 424 -9.34 4.55 16.04
CA ARG A 424 -8.79 3.48 16.87
C ARG A 424 -8.41 2.27 16.02
N ALA A 425 -7.21 1.74 16.24
CA ALA A 425 -6.77 0.50 15.64
C ALA A 425 -7.14 -0.69 16.56
N PRO A 426 -7.66 -1.81 16.03
CA PRO A 426 -8.01 -2.07 14.62
C PRO A 426 -9.35 -1.45 14.19
N THR A 427 -9.40 -0.87 12.99
CA THR A 427 -10.65 -0.33 12.41
C THR A 427 -11.44 -1.46 11.75
N LEU A 428 -12.52 -1.93 12.40
CA LEU A 428 -13.34 -3.05 11.90
C LEU A 428 -14.47 -2.60 10.96
N HIS A 429 -15.00 -1.40 11.16
CA HIS A 429 -16.09 -0.82 10.39
C HIS A 429 -15.97 0.70 10.32
N ARG A 430 -16.79 1.34 9.48
CA ARG A 430 -16.69 2.79 9.23
C ARG A 430 -16.72 3.67 10.49
N LEU A 431 -17.48 3.27 11.52
CA LEU A 431 -17.61 4.03 12.77
C LEU A 431 -16.34 4.02 13.63
N GLY A 432 -15.33 3.22 13.29
CA GLY A 432 -14.02 3.29 13.92
C GLY A 432 -13.21 4.52 13.50
N ILE A 433 -13.74 5.35 12.59
CA ILE A 433 -13.23 6.67 12.23
C ILE A 433 -14.39 7.65 12.27
N GLN A 434 -14.30 8.68 13.10
CA GLN A 434 -15.30 9.75 13.19
C GLN A 434 -14.62 11.11 13.29
N ALA A 435 -15.33 12.14 12.85
CA ALA A 435 -14.92 13.53 12.99
C ALA A 435 -15.48 14.13 14.29
N PHE A 436 -14.67 14.98 14.92
CA PHE A 436 -15.02 15.72 16.13
C PHE A 436 -14.53 17.15 16.03
N GLU A 437 -15.21 18.05 16.73
CA GLU A 437 -14.71 19.40 16.96
C GLU A 437 -13.74 19.38 18.17
N PRO A 438 -12.48 19.79 17.97
CA PRO A 438 -11.48 19.79 19.03
C PRO A 438 -11.74 20.93 20.04
N VAL A 439 -11.79 20.59 21.32
CA VAL A 439 -11.75 21.52 22.45
C VAL A 439 -10.35 21.46 23.05
N LEU A 440 -9.67 22.59 23.16
CA LEU A 440 -8.32 22.63 23.70
C LEU A 440 -8.33 22.31 25.20
N ILE A 441 -7.56 21.30 25.60
CA ILE A 441 -7.41 20.89 27.00
C ILE A 441 -5.96 20.90 27.45
N GLU A 442 -5.77 21.06 28.75
CA GLU A 442 -4.48 20.85 29.39
C GLU A 442 -4.14 19.36 29.51
N GLY A 443 -2.84 19.06 29.65
CA GLY A 443 -2.34 17.70 29.75
C GLY A 443 -1.90 17.09 28.41
N LYS A 444 -1.87 15.76 28.34
CA LYS A 444 -1.33 15.00 27.18
C LYS A 444 -2.31 13.96 26.61
N ALA A 445 -3.38 13.64 27.31
CA ALA A 445 -4.33 12.62 26.91
C ALA A 445 -5.51 13.23 26.14
N ILE A 446 -6.04 12.51 25.15
CA ILE A 446 -7.23 12.92 24.39
C ILE A 446 -8.46 12.62 25.23
N GLN A 447 -9.37 13.58 25.40
CA GLN A 447 -10.65 13.31 26.03
C GLN A 447 -11.68 12.87 24.98
N LEU A 448 -12.35 11.76 25.26
CA LEU A 448 -13.39 11.20 24.40
C LEU A 448 -14.73 11.19 25.13
N HIS A 449 -15.81 11.46 24.38
CA HIS A 449 -17.16 11.36 24.90
C HIS A 449 -17.53 9.89 25.22
N PRO A 450 -18.10 9.57 26.39
CA PRO A 450 -18.38 8.18 26.78
C PRO A 450 -19.27 7.41 25.79
N LEU A 451 -20.30 8.07 25.22
CA LEU A 451 -21.25 7.43 24.31
C LEU A 451 -20.65 7.01 22.96
N VAL A 452 -19.47 7.52 22.56
CA VAL A 452 -18.83 7.08 21.31
C VAL A 452 -17.88 5.89 21.52
N CYS A 453 -17.57 5.52 22.77
CA CYS A 453 -16.67 4.41 23.07
C CYS A 453 -17.17 3.08 22.50
N THR A 454 -18.49 2.85 22.47
CA THR A 454 -19.12 1.67 21.85
C THR A 454 -18.80 1.59 20.36
N ALA A 455 -18.84 2.71 19.64
CA ALA A 455 -18.53 2.79 18.21
C ALA A 455 -17.05 2.53 17.93
N PHE A 456 -16.14 2.99 18.78
CA PHE A 456 -14.70 2.70 18.64
C PHE A 456 -14.30 1.34 19.21
N ASN A 457 -15.22 0.66 19.91
CA ASN A 457 -14.94 -0.50 20.75
C ASN A 457 -13.79 -0.23 21.74
N ALA A 458 -13.77 0.98 22.30
CA ALA A 458 -12.69 1.51 23.11
C ALA A 458 -13.05 1.53 24.60
N ASP A 459 -12.06 1.38 25.45
CA ASP A 459 -12.12 1.56 26.90
C ASP A 459 -11.01 2.53 27.36
N PHE A 460 -10.91 2.76 28.66
CA PHE A 460 -9.99 3.76 29.24
C PHE A 460 -8.87 3.13 30.07
N ASP A 461 -8.42 1.93 29.70
CA ASP A 461 -7.39 1.15 30.41
C ASP A 461 -5.96 1.38 29.88
N GLY A 462 -5.79 2.25 28.89
CA GLY A 462 -4.51 2.49 28.20
C GLY A 462 -4.62 2.54 26.68
N ASP A 463 -5.83 2.34 26.14
CA ASP A 463 -6.17 2.52 24.74
C ASP A 463 -5.65 3.84 24.15
N GLN A 464 -5.26 3.79 22.87
CA GLN A 464 -4.70 4.93 22.16
C GLN A 464 -5.48 5.19 20.87
N MET A 465 -5.69 6.47 20.58
CA MET A 465 -6.31 6.90 19.32
C MET A 465 -5.35 7.75 18.50
N ALA A 466 -5.43 7.58 17.18
CA ALA A 466 -4.75 8.42 16.22
C ALA A 466 -5.64 9.59 15.83
N VAL A 467 -5.05 10.79 15.75
CA VAL A 467 -5.69 12.02 15.30
C VAL A 467 -5.18 12.37 13.91
N HIS A 468 -6.05 12.80 13.00
CA HIS A 468 -5.67 13.31 11.68
C HIS A 468 -6.38 14.63 11.41
N VAL A 469 -5.68 15.59 10.80
CA VAL A 469 -6.23 16.90 10.47
C VAL A 469 -6.59 16.97 8.98
N PRO A 470 -7.87 17.19 8.62
CA PRO A 470 -8.26 17.47 7.23
C PRO A 470 -7.72 18.84 6.82
N LEU A 471 -6.98 18.90 5.70
CA LEU A 471 -6.30 20.11 5.27
C LEU A 471 -7.12 20.92 4.24
N SER A 472 -7.71 20.26 3.25
CA SER A 472 -8.47 20.94 2.19
C SER A 472 -9.86 21.34 2.67
N MET A 473 -10.44 22.38 2.06
CA MET A 473 -11.79 22.83 2.40
C MET A 473 -12.84 21.75 2.14
N GLU A 474 -12.71 21.02 1.03
CA GLU A 474 -13.60 19.93 0.66
C GLU A 474 -13.56 18.82 1.71
N ALA A 475 -12.36 18.42 2.16
CA ALA A 475 -12.19 17.41 3.20
C ALA A 475 -12.77 17.87 4.55
N ARG A 476 -12.61 19.16 4.90
CA ARG A 476 -13.20 19.73 6.12
C ARG A 476 -14.73 19.71 6.06
N VAL A 477 -15.31 20.09 4.92
CA VAL A 477 -16.76 20.08 4.70
C VAL A 477 -17.30 18.65 4.72
N GLU A 478 -16.62 17.71 4.06
CA GLU A 478 -16.96 16.29 4.09
C GLU A 478 -16.95 15.74 5.52
N CYS A 479 -15.94 16.10 6.32
CA CYS A 479 -15.87 15.69 7.72
C CYS A 479 -17.07 16.20 8.53
N LYS A 480 -17.47 17.48 8.36
CA LYS A 480 -18.61 18.06 9.09
C LYS A 480 -19.95 17.46 8.65
N LEU A 481 -20.14 17.26 7.35
CA LEU A 481 -21.42 16.81 6.80
C LEU A 481 -21.63 15.31 6.93
N LEU A 482 -20.58 14.49 6.79
CA LEU A 482 -20.73 13.04 6.70
C LEU A 482 -20.13 12.30 7.90
N MET A 483 -18.99 12.77 8.43
CA MET A 483 -18.20 12.00 9.39
C MET A 483 -18.37 12.44 10.84
N LEU A 484 -19.01 13.59 11.09
CA LEU A 484 -19.23 14.09 12.45
C LEU A 484 -19.95 13.03 13.29
N SER A 485 -19.54 12.86 14.55
CA SER A 485 -20.13 11.82 15.41
C SER A 485 -21.65 11.95 15.52
N SER A 486 -22.20 13.18 15.57
CA SER A 486 -23.64 13.46 15.57
C SER A 486 -24.42 12.87 14.40
N ASN A 487 -23.79 12.63 13.26
CA ASN A 487 -24.45 12.03 12.08
C ASN A 487 -24.46 10.50 12.14
N ASN A 488 -23.70 9.92 13.08
CA ASN A 488 -23.37 8.50 13.15
C ASN A 488 -23.98 7.83 14.40
N VAL A 489 -25.26 8.11 14.67
CA VAL A 489 -25.99 7.58 15.84
C VAL A 489 -26.43 6.13 15.63
N LEU A 490 -26.83 5.76 14.42
CA LEU A 490 -27.34 4.43 14.08
C LEU A 490 -26.26 3.52 13.47
N SER A 491 -26.39 2.23 13.75
CA SER A 491 -25.58 1.20 13.12
C SER A 491 -25.92 1.04 11.64
N PRO A 492 -24.92 1.02 10.74
CA PRO A 492 -25.14 0.75 9.33
C PRO A 492 -25.65 -0.67 9.05
N SER A 493 -25.43 -1.63 9.96
CA SER A 493 -25.75 -3.04 9.73
C SER A 493 -27.19 -3.42 10.08
N ASN A 494 -27.79 -2.75 11.07
CA ASN A 494 -29.09 -3.14 11.62
C ASN A 494 -29.99 -1.95 12.01
N ALA A 495 -29.58 -0.72 11.71
CA ALA A 495 -30.29 0.51 12.03
C ALA A 495 -30.60 0.73 13.53
N LYS A 496 -30.00 -0.04 14.44
CA LYS A 496 -30.15 0.18 15.88
C LYS A 496 -29.20 1.29 16.36
N PRO A 497 -29.58 2.08 17.37
CA PRO A 497 -28.68 3.06 17.97
C PRO A 497 -27.41 2.40 18.51
N ILE A 498 -26.26 3.01 18.22
CA ILE A 498 -24.94 2.60 18.75
C ILE A 498 -24.54 3.48 19.94
N ALA A 499 -24.91 4.76 19.90
CA ALA A 499 -24.64 5.72 20.97
C ALA A 499 -25.60 5.54 22.16
N VAL A 500 -25.73 4.30 22.64
CA VAL A 500 -26.59 3.95 23.78
C VAL A 500 -25.78 4.07 25.07
N PRO A 501 -26.36 4.63 26.14
CA PRO A 501 -25.76 4.60 27.47
C PRO A 501 -25.28 3.21 27.89
N SER A 502 -24.14 3.18 28.58
CA SER A 502 -23.52 1.95 29.09
C SER A 502 -23.21 2.06 30.57
N GLN A 503 -23.16 0.91 31.25
CA GLN A 503 -22.67 0.77 32.63
C GLN A 503 -23.35 1.77 33.59
N ASP A 504 -22.60 2.72 34.14
CA ASP A 504 -23.00 3.61 35.22
C ASP A 504 -24.20 4.50 34.86
N ILE A 505 -24.27 4.94 33.60
CA ILE A 505 -25.41 5.77 33.13
C ILE A 505 -26.70 4.94 33.18
N VAL A 506 -26.63 3.67 32.79
CA VAL A 506 -27.77 2.74 32.85
C VAL A 506 -28.14 2.47 34.30
N LEU A 507 -27.15 2.27 35.17
CA LEU A 507 -27.39 2.03 36.60
C LEU A 507 -28.07 3.22 37.27
N GLY A 508 -27.65 4.45 36.96
CA GLY A 508 -28.28 5.68 37.46
C GLY A 508 -29.74 5.80 37.03
N CYS A 509 -30.02 5.61 35.73
CA CYS A 509 -31.40 5.64 35.21
C CYS A 509 -32.27 4.53 35.82
N TYR A 510 -31.71 3.32 35.94
CA TYR A 510 -32.40 2.19 36.56
C TYR A 510 -32.73 2.45 38.03
N TYR A 511 -31.76 2.97 38.80
CA TYR A 511 -31.96 3.28 40.21
C TYR A 511 -33.02 4.36 40.40
N MET A 512 -32.96 5.43 39.61
CA MET A 512 -33.90 6.54 39.65
C MET A 512 -35.35 6.13 39.31
N THR A 513 -35.54 5.15 38.42
CA THR A 513 -36.87 4.75 37.93
C THR A 513 -37.48 3.55 38.65
N LYS A 514 -36.76 2.99 39.63
CA LYS A 514 -37.20 1.87 40.47
C LYS A 514 -38.22 2.34 41.51
N ILE A 515 -39.25 1.53 41.75
CA ILE A 515 -40.26 1.77 42.78
C ILE A 515 -39.79 1.15 44.10
N ARG A 516 -39.93 1.89 45.21
CA ARG A 516 -39.70 1.40 46.56
C ARG A 516 -40.90 1.74 47.44
N GLY A 517 -41.40 0.77 48.19
CA GLY A 517 -42.46 0.99 49.18
C GLY A 517 -41.90 1.37 50.56
N GLY A 518 -42.71 2.08 51.34
CA GLY A 518 -42.37 2.53 52.69
C GLY A 518 -41.39 3.71 52.71
N VAL A 519 -41.40 4.56 51.69
CA VAL A 519 -40.50 5.72 51.56
C VAL A 519 -41.26 7.05 51.73
N LEU A 520 -40.51 8.12 51.99
CA LEU A 520 -41.05 9.45 52.22
C LEU A 520 -41.85 9.94 51.00
N GLY A 521 -43.07 10.41 51.23
CA GLY A 521 -43.93 10.96 50.19
C GLY A 521 -44.71 9.93 49.36
N GLU A 522 -44.71 8.65 49.75
CA GLU A 522 -45.54 7.62 49.11
C GLU A 522 -47.03 7.96 49.18
N GLY A 523 -47.74 7.81 48.05
CA GLY A 523 -49.18 8.06 47.93
C GLY A 523 -49.59 9.53 47.80
N LYS A 524 -48.64 10.49 47.84
CA LYS A 524 -48.93 11.91 47.59
C LYS A 524 -49.43 12.13 46.15
N VAL A 525 -50.31 13.12 45.99
CA VAL A 525 -50.92 13.49 44.70
C VAL A 525 -50.45 14.88 44.31
N PHE A 526 -49.99 15.04 43.06
CA PHE A 526 -49.43 16.27 42.52
C PHE A 526 -50.19 16.74 41.26
N SER A 527 -50.27 18.04 41.09
CA SER A 527 -50.97 18.71 40.00
C SER A 527 -50.16 18.81 38.69
N CYS A 528 -48.82 18.81 38.77
CA CYS A 528 -47.93 18.89 37.61
C CYS A 528 -46.50 18.41 37.94
N SER A 529 -45.66 18.24 36.92
CA SER A 529 -44.25 17.83 37.08
C SER A 529 -43.43 18.79 37.96
N LYS A 530 -43.64 20.10 37.81
CA LYS A 530 -42.95 21.14 38.58
C LYS A 530 -43.20 21.05 40.08
N GLU A 531 -44.39 20.65 40.48
CA GLU A 531 -44.75 20.48 41.90
C GLU A 531 -44.00 19.28 42.50
N VAL A 532 -43.87 18.18 41.74
CA VAL A 532 -43.08 17.01 42.13
C VAL A 532 -41.61 17.38 42.31
N ILE A 533 -41.04 18.15 41.37
CA ILE A 533 -39.64 18.59 41.44
C ILE A 533 -39.43 19.51 42.65
N SER A 534 -40.33 20.48 42.86
CA SER A 534 -40.25 21.39 44.01
C SER A 534 -40.32 20.64 45.35
N ALA A 535 -41.16 19.61 45.44
CA ALA A 535 -41.28 18.80 46.64
C ALA A 535 -40.10 17.82 46.83
N TYR A 536 -39.48 17.37 45.74
CA TYR A 536 -38.21 16.62 45.80
C TYR A 536 -37.06 17.52 46.27
N ASP A 537 -36.95 18.73 45.73
CA ASP A 537 -35.94 19.73 46.10
C ASP A 537 -36.10 20.22 47.57
N ALA A 538 -37.32 20.12 48.12
CA ALA A 538 -37.62 20.42 49.51
C ALA A 538 -37.39 19.23 50.47
N ASP A 539 -36.81 18.12 50.01
CA ASP A 539 -36.58 16.89 50.77
C ASP A 539 -37.88 16.24 51.33
N GLU A 540 -39.03 16.51 50.72
CA GLU A 540 -40.36 16.03 51.14
C GLU A 540 -40.84 14.77 50.37
N LEU A 541 -40.01 14.28 49.44
CA LEU A 541 -40.26 13.17 48.53
C LEU A 541 -38.98 12.36 48.30
N ASP A 542 -39.07 11.04 48.43
CA ASP A 542 -38.00 10.14 48.00
C ASP A 542 -37.99 9.97 46.46
N LEU A 543 -36.81 9.76 45.87
CA LEU A 543 -36.64 9.56 44.42
C LEU A 543 -37.46 8.37 43.90
N GLN A 544 -37.62 7.33 44.71
CA GLN A 544 -38.29 6.06 44.38
C GLN A 544 -39.73 6.00 44.93
N ALA A 545 -40.24 7.10 45.50
CA ALA A 545 -41.59 7.19 46.04
C ALA A 545 -42.65 6.99 44.96
N ARG A 546 -43.66 6.18 45.27
CA ARG A 546 -44.81 5.95 44.39
C ARG A 546 -45.82 7.09 44.57
N ILE A 547 -46.06 7.86 43.52
CA ILE A 547 -46.88 9.07 43.54
C ILE A 547 -47.95 9.03 42.45
N MET A 548 -48.98 9.87 42.59
CA MET A 548 -49.95 10.17 41.54
C MET A 548 -49.69 11.59 41.03
N VAL A 549 -49.48 11.78 39.74
CA VAL A 549 -49.26 13.10 39.16
C VAL A 549 -50.10 13.27 37.92
N ARG A 550 -50.61 14.48 37.68
CA ARG A 550 -51.29 14.79 36.43
C ARG A 550 -50.26 15.09 35.33
N MET A 551 -50.19 14.22 34.33
CA MET A 551 -49.34 14.35 33.14
C MET A 551 -50.20 14.20 31.89
N GLU A 552 -49.97 15.01 30.85
CA GLU A 552 -50.72 14.96 29.59
C GLU A 552 -52.26 15.04 29.77
N GLY A 553 -52.73 15.67 30.86
CA GLY A 553 -54.16 15.80 31.19
C GLY A 553 -54.75 14.63 31.99
N GLU A 554 -54.01 13.53 32.17
CA GLU A 554 -54.46 12.33 32.90
C GLU A 554 -53.73 12.18 34.24
N LEU A 555 -54.43 11.63 35.24
CA LEU A 555 -53.81 11.32 36.53
C LEU A 555 -53.13 9.95 36.44
N VAL A 556 -51.80 9.94 36.35
CA VAL A 556 -50.99 8.74 36.15
C VAL A 556 -50.25 8.34 37.42
N GLN A 557 -50.12 7.04 37.62
CA GLN A 557 -49.29 6.49 38.70
C GLN A 557 -47.84 6.35 38.23
N THR A 558 -46.91 6.92 38.99
CA THR A 558 -45.49 6.94 38.61
C THR A 558 -44.56 7.06 39.84
N THR A 559 -43.28 7.35 39.61
CA THR A 559 -42.30 7.70 40.67
C THR A 559 -41.72 9.09 40.46
N THR A 560 -41.25 9.71 41.54
CA THR A 560 -40.54 11.00 41.52
C THR A 560 -39.42 11.00 40.46
N GLY A 561 -38.58 9.96 40.43
CA GLY A 561 -37.47 9.85 39.49
C GLY A 561 -37.88 9.73 38.02
N ARG A 562 -39.03 9.10 37.71
CA ARG A 562 -39.57 9.05 36.33
C ARG A 562 -40.05 10.42 35.87
N VAL A 563 -40.63 11.21 36.78
CA VAL A 563 -41.05 12.60 36.53
C VAL A 563 -39.82 13.48 36.26
N ILE A 564 -38.78 13.38 37.08
CA ILE A 564 -37.52 14.12 36.87
C ILE A 564 -36.90 13.76 35.51
N MET A 565 -36.91 12.47 35.15
CA MET A 565 -36.37 12.02 33.86
C MET A 565 -37.19 12.54 32.67
N SER A 566 -38.50 12.72 32.82
CA SER A 566 -39.36 13.24 31.75
C SER A 566 -39.07 14.69 31.36
N GLU A 567 -38.53 15.51 32.26
CA GLU A 567 -38.14 16.91 31.96
C GLU A 567 -37.00 17.01 30.95
N VAL A 568 -36.20 15.94 30.80
CA VAL A 568 -35.08 15.89 29.84
C VAL A 568 -35.53 15.38 28.46
N MET A 569 -36.76 14.88 28.35
CA MET A 569 -37.29 14.40 27.07
C MET A 569 -37.64 15.57 26.14
N PRO A 570 -37.45 15.40 24.82
CA PRO A 570 -37.93 16.36 23.83
C PRO A 570 -39.47 16.37 23.77
N ASP A 571 -40.02 17.54 23.43
CA ASP A 571 -41.45 17.72 23.18
C ASP A 571 -41.93 16.77 22.07
N GLY A 572 -43.03 16.05 22.33
CA GLY A 572 -43.64 15.10 21.38
C GLY A 572 -43.46 13.62 21.73
N LEU A 573 -42.58 13.28 22.68
CA LEU A 573 -42.51 11.93 23.25
C LEU A 573 -43.47 11.79 24.43
N SER A 574 -44.40 10.84 24.36
CA SER A 574 -45.32 10.59 25.47
C SER A 574 -44.60 10.11 26.72
N PHE A 575 -45.04 10.58 27.88
CA PHE A 575 -44.58 10.16 29.22
C PHE A 575 -44.60 8.63 29.43
N SER A 576 -45.48 7.93 28.73
CA SER A 576 -45.58 6.47 28.75
C SER A 576 -44.26 5.75 28.48
N HIS A 577 -43.37 6.32 27.67
CA HIS A 577 -42.07 5.73 27.33
C HIS A 577 -41.07 5.74 28.49
N VAL A 578 -41.20 6.69 29.41
CA VAL A 578 -40.36 6.83 30.62
C VAL A 578 -41.06 6.31 31.87
N ASN A 579 -42.39 6.09 31.82
CA ASN A 579 -43.14 5.52 32.94
C ASN A 579 -42.96 4.00 33.11
N GLN A 580 -41.73 3.52 32.98
CA GLN A 580 -41.33 2.13 33.17
C GLN A 580 -39.96 2.07 33.87
N LEU A 581 -39.50 0.86 34.19
CA LEU A 581 -38.15 0.68 34.72
C LEU A 581 -37.14 0.85 33.58
N MET A 582 -36.28 1.86 33.68
CA MET A 582 -35.33 2.21 32.62
C MET A 582 -34.08 1.34 32.68
N ASP A 583 -34.21 0.10 32.22
CA ASP A 583 -33.09 -0.79 31.97
C ASP A 583 -32.35 -0.46 30.64
N LYS A 584 -31.29 -1.22 30.33
CA LYS A 584 -30.49 -1.00 29.11
C LYS A 584 -31.34 -1.09 27.82
N LYS A 585 -32.34 -1.96 27.80
CA LYS A 585 -33.18 -2.18 26.62
C LYS A 585 -34.18 -1.03 26.47
N ALA A 586 -34.86 -0.65 27.55
CA ALA A 586 -35.77 0.49 27.58
C ALA A 586 -35.09 1.80 27.17
N LEU A 587 -33.85 2.05 27.62
CA LEU A 587 -33.06 3.22 27.18
C LEU A 587 -32.73 3.17 25.67
N SER A 588 -32.37 2.00 25.15
CA SER A 588 -32.10 1.83 23.72
C SER A 588 -33.37 2.05 22.88
N ASP A 589 -34.52 1.58 23.36
CA ASP A 589 -35.80 1.73 22.69
C ASP A 589 -36.25 3.20 22.73
N LEU A 590 -36.07 3.90 23.86
CA LEU A 590 -36.34 5.34 23.99
C LEU A 590 -35.52 6.17 23.00
N ILE A 591 -34.22 5.88 22.84
CA ILE A 591 -33.36 6.56 21.86
C ILE A 591 -33.79 6.24 20.42
N SER A 592 -34.25 5.01 20.17
CA SER A 592 -34.74 4.62 18.85
C SER A 592 -36.00 5.39 18.48
N GLN A 593 -36.90 5.59 19.45
CA GLN A 593 -38.14 6.34 19.26
C GLN A 593 -37.92 7.85 19.17
N SER A 594 -36.93 8.40 19.88
CA SER A 594 -36.62 9.83 19.79
C SER A 594 -35.95 10.23 18.48
N PHE A 595 -35.35 9.27 17.78
CA PHE A 595 -34.69 9.49 16.48
C PHE A 595 -35.65 9.35 15.29
N LEU A 596 -36.76 8.63 15.46
CA LEU A 596 -37.84 8.47 14.47
C LEU A 596 -38.81 9.65 14.55
#